data_AF-A0A1F7N864-F1
#
_entry.id   AF-A0A1F7N864-F1
#
_cell.length_a   1.000
_cell.length_b   1.000
_cell.length_c   1.000
_cell.angle_alpha   90.00
_cell.angle_beta   90.00
_cell.angle_gamma   90.00
#
_symmetry.space_group_name_H-M   'P 1'
#
loop_
_entity.id
_entity.type
_entity.pdbx_description
1 polymer ?
#
loop_
_entity_poly.entity_id
_entity_poly.type
_entity_poly.pdbx_seq_one_letter_code
_entity_poly.pdbx_strand_id
1 'polypeptide(L)'
;MVAGTTLAFMGLTYFVVPLIWRRRIVAPKLATLQVYVFGIGIAIFAAGMTTAGSYAVPRRHWDVQFTNALFQPPVEAAAYVFLGIMGLGGLLAALGGALYVGITVLSVFFGRRIPDQPGQIELAAIPAAGKHTPISGTLVLVFVFLAAFVIYYFLNWKWLAAIWYVQ
;
A
#
# COMPACT_ATOMS: atom_id res chain seq x y z
N MET A 1 -2.20 -9.06 -0.79
CA MET A 1 -2.01 -9.14 -2.25
C MET A 1 -2.43 -7.87 -2.98
N VAL A 2 -3.66 -7.36 -2.78
CA VAL A 2 -4.18 -6.17 -3.49
C VAL A 2 -3.26 -4.95 -3.42
N ALA A 3 -2.78 -4.60 -2.22
CA ALA A 3 -1.82 -3.51 -1.99
C ALA A 3 -0.58 -3.57 -2.90
N GLY A 4 0.06 -4.74 -2.96
CA GLY A 4 1.32 -4.94 -3.68
C GLY A 4 1.13 -4.90 -5.19
N THR A 5 0.05 -5.50 -5.70
CA THR A 5 -0.26 -5.47 -7.13
C THR A 5 -0.58 -4.06 -7.59
N THR A 6 -1.32 -3.27 -6.79
CA THR A 6 -1.62 -1.88 -7.13
C THR A 6 -0.36 -1.02 -7.11
N LEU A 7 0.51 -1.18 -6.11
CA LEU A 7 1.78 -0.44 -6.06
C LEU A 7 2.69 -0.77 -7.25
N ALA A 8 2.78 -2.05 -7.62
CA ALA A 8 3.54 -2.51 -8.78
C ALA A 8 2.97 -1.92 -10.08
N PHE A 9 1.65 -1.89 -10.23
CA PHE A 9 0.99 -1.29 -11.38
C PHE A 9 1.23 0.22 -11.47
N MET A 10 1.14 0.95 -10.35
CA MET A 10 1.44 2.39 -10.30
C MET A 10 2.88 2.69 -10.72
N GLY A 11 3.86 1.93 -10.20
CA GLY A 11 5.27 2.06 -10.60
C GLY A 11 5.50 1.75 -12.07
N LEU A 12 4.89 0.66 -12.58
CA LEU A 12 4.98 0.29 -14.00
C LEU A 12 4.37 1.36 -14.90
N THR A 13 3.26 1.99 -14.50
CA THR A 13 2.61 3.04 -15.30
C THR A 13 3.55 4.21 -15.54
N TYR A 14 4.29 4.67 -14.53
CA TYR A 14 5.24 5.76 -14.71
C TYR A 14 6.41 5.39 -15.63
N PHE A 15 6.76 4.11 -15.75
CA PHE A 15 7.72 3.64 -16.75
C PHE A 15 7.11 3.57 -18.15
N VAL A 16 5.86 3.11 -18.28
CA VAL A 16 5.18 2.85 -19.56
C VAL A 16 4.68 4.13 -20.24
N VAL A 17 4.17 5.10 -19.47
CA VAL A 17 3.65 6.38 -20.00
C VAL A 17 4.64 7.10 -20.94
N PRO A 18 5.90 7.35 -20.56
CA PRO A 18 6.86 8.00 -21.46
C PRO A 18 7.23 7.15 -22.68
N LEU A 19 7.10 5.82 -22.60
CA LEU A 19 7.44 4.91 -23.70
C LEU A 19 6.36 4.88 -24.78
N ILE A 20 5.08 4.78 -24.38
CA ILE A 20 3.95 4.72 -25.32
C ILE A 20 3.60 6.10 -25.87
N TRP A 21 3.50 7.12 -25.00
CA TRP A 21 3.06 8.46 -25.41
C TRP A 21 4.20 9.40 -25.80
N ARG A 22 5.47 8.99 -25.66
CA ARG A 22 6.66 9.84 -25.90
C ARG A 22 6.57 11.20 -25.20
N ARG A 23 6.01 11.21 -23.98
CA ARG A 23 5.81 12.42 -23.17
C ARG A 23 6.45 12.24 -21.81
N ARG A 24 7.25 13.24 -21.38
CA ARG A 24 7.86 13.22 -20.03
C ARG A 24 6.79 13.44 -18.96
N ILE A 25 6.97 12.77 -17.82
CA ILE A 25 6.15 12.98 -16.62
C ILE A 25 6.32 14.42 -16.14
N VAL A 26 5.21 15.10 -15.87
CA VAL A 26 5.20 16.53 -15.53
C VAL A 26 5.89 16.81 -14.19
N ALA A 27 5.72 15.92 -13.21
CA ALA A 27 6.28 16.08 -11.86
C ALA A 27 6.86 14.75 -11.32
N PRO A 28 8.09 14.37 -11.71
CA PRO A 28 8.68 13.08 -11.33
C PRO A 28 8.88 12.95 -9.81
N LYS A 29 9.24 14.03 -9.09
CA LYS A 29 9.36 14.01 -7.63
C LYS A 29 8.02 13.75 -6.93
N LEU A 30 6.94 14.31 -7.47
CA LEU A 30 5.59 14.14 -6.92
C LEU A 30 5.05 12.73 -7.21
N ALA A 31 5.36 12.18 -8.39
CA ALA A 31 5.03 10.80 -8.75
C ALA A 31 5.66 9.80 -7.78
N THR A 32 6.93 9.99 -7.43
CA THR A 32 7.60 9.15 -6.43
C THR A 32 6.95 9.29 -5.05
N LEU A 33 6.66 10.52 -4.62
CA LEU A 33 5.99 10.78 -3.33
C LEU A 33 4.61 10.11 -3.28
N GLN A 34 3.85 10.16 -4.37
CA GLN A 34 2.52 9.56 -4.48
C GLN A 34 2.55 8.04 -4.20
N VAL A 35 3.54 7.31 -4.73
CA VAL A 35 3.68 5.87 -4.48
C VAL A 35 3.95 5.59 -3.01
N TYR A 36 4.78 6.41 -2.34
CA TYR A 36 5.04 6.29 -0.90
C TYR A 36 3.79 6.61 -0.06
N VAL A 37 3.07 7.68 -0.38
CA VAL A 37 1.83 8.08 0.33
C VAL A 37 0.78 6.97 0.24
N PHE A 38 0.59 6.39 -0.95
CA PHE A 38 -0.33 5.26 -1.14
C PHE A 38 0.11 4.02 -0.35
N GLY A 39 1.39 3.66 -0.44
CA GLY A 39 1.95 2.50 0.26
C GLY A 39 1.83 2.61 1.78
N ILE A 40 2.16 3.77 2.35
CA ILE A 40 2.03 4.05 3.78
C ILE A 40 0.56 4.04 4.20
N GLY A 41 -0.32 4.70 3.43
CA GLY A 41 -1.76 4.73 3.72
C GLY A 41 -2.36 3.34 3.80
N ILE A 42 -2.06 2.47 2.83
CA ILE A 42 -2.52 1.08 2.83
C ILE A 42 -1.89 0.22 3.93
N ALA A 43 -0.63 0.47 4.31
CA ALA A 43 -0.01 -0.23 5.44
C ALA A 43 -0.72 0.12 6.76
N ILE A 44 -1.02 1.41 6.99
CA ILE A 44 -1.78 1.86 8.16
C ILE A 44 -3.21 1.28 8.13
N PHE A 45 -3.86 1.31 6.97
CA PHE A 45 -5.19 0.74 6.77
C PHE A 45 -5.22 -0.76 7.09
N ALA A 46 -4.24 -1.51 6.59
CA ALA A 46 -4.13 -2.95 6.85
C ALA A 46 -3.85 -3.25 8.33
N ALA A 47 -2.98 -2.48 8.98
CA ALA A 47 -2.72 -2.60 10.41
C ALA A 47 -3.98 -2.33 11.24
N GLY A 48 -4.70 -1.24 10.95
CA GLY A 48 -5.95 -0.88 11.63
C GLY A 48 -7.06 -1.93 11.43
N MET A 49 -7.20 -2.49 10.23
CA MET A 49 -8.13 -3.61 9.99
C MET A 49 -7.76 -4.87 10.78
N THR A 50 -6.47 -5.17 10.86
CA THR A 50 -5.98 -6.38 11.56
C THR A 50 -6.28 -6.28 13.05
N THR A 51 -6.01 -5.12 13.67
CA THR A 51 -6.30 -4.91 15.09
C THR A 51 -7.79 -4.80 15.37
N ALA A 52 -8.57 -4.10 14.53
CA ALA A 52 -10.03 -4.05 14.67
C ALA A 52 -10.66 -5.45 14.57
N GLY A 53 -10.10 -6.33 13.73
CA GLY A 53 -10.52 -7.73 13.66
C GLY A 53 -10.33 -8.51 14.96
N SER A 54 -9.30 -8.20 15.74
CA SER A 54 -9.06 -8.82 17.06
C SER A 54 -10.11 -8.43 18.11
N TYR A 55 -10.74 -7.26 17.97
CA TYR A 55 -11.86 -6.80 18.82
C TYR A 55 -13.24 -7.27 18.32
N ALA A 56 -13.29 -8.32 17.50
CA ALA A 56 -14.52 -8.90 16.95
C ALA A 56 -15.40 -7.92 16.14
N VAL A 57 -14.80 -6.88 15.53
CA VAL A 57 -15.53 -5.92 14.70
C VAL A 57 -16.10 -6.60 13.43
N PRO A 58 -17.40 -6.44 13.12
CA PRO A 58 -18.00 -7.04 11.93
C PRO A 58 -17.47 -6.45 10.61
N ARG A 59 -17.11 -7.31 9.65
CA ARG A 59 -16.46 -6.92 8.37
C ARG A 59 -17.42 -6.55 7.23
N ARG A 60 -18.70 -6.92 7.34
CA ARG A 60 -19.69 -6.79 6.26
C ARG A 60 -20.94 -6.02 6.68
N HIS A 61 -20.82 -5.21 7.72
CA HIS A 61 -21.85 -4.22 8.03
C HIS A 61 -21.25 -2.82 7.99
N TRP A 62 -22.13 -1.84 7.88
CA TRP A 62 -21.78 -0.44 7.81
C TRP A 62 -21.86 0.26 9.17
N ASP A 63 -22.61 -0.27 10.14
CA ASP A 63 -22.83 0.33 11.47
C ASP A 63 -22.32 -0.55 12.61
N VAL A 64 -21.10 -0.27 13.08
CA VAL A 64 -20.40 -0.95 14.19
C VAL A 64 -21.17 -0.96 15.50
N GLN A 65 -22.03 0.02 15.73
CA GLN A 65 -22.78 0.12 16.99
C GLN A 65 -24.10 -0.65 16.95
N PHE A 66 -24.52 -1.13 15.77
CA PHE A 66 -25.83 -1.75 15.57
C PHE A 66 -26.95 -0.91 16.22
N THR A 67 -26.89 0.41 16.03
CA THR A 67 -27.68 1.41 16.79
C THR A 67 -29.18 1.15 16.69
N ASN A 68 -29.64 0.54 15.59
CA ASN A 68 -31.03 0.18 15.33
C ASN A 68 -31.33 -1.33 15.37
N ALA A 69 -30.44 -2.18 15.88
CA ALA A 69 -30.67 -3.62 15.94
C ALA A 69 -31.23 -4.07 17.30
N LEU A 70 -32.02 -5.15 17.27
CA LEU A 70 -32.54 -5.80 18.49
C LEU A 70 -31.44 -6.42 19.36
N PHE A 71 -30.28 -6.73 18.76
CA PHE A 71 -29.10 -7.27 19.42
C PHE A 71 -27.90 -6.38 19.11
N GLN A 72 -27.32 -5.78 20.14
CA GLN A 72 -26.13 -4.94 20.06
C GLN A 72 -24.94 -5.69 20.66
N PRO A 73 -24.04 -6.22 19.83
CA PRO A 73 -22.80 -6.81 20.32
C PRO A 73 -22.01 -5.77 21.13
N PRO A 74 -21.46 -6.13 22.30
CA PRO A 74 -20.63 -5.23 23.08
C PRO A 74 -19.32 -4.97 22.32
N VAL A 75 -19.21 -3.81 21.68
CA VAL A 75 -17.97 -3.38 21.02
C VAL A 75 -17.16 -2.56 22.02
N GLU A 76 -15.94 -3.02 22.31
CA GLU A 76 -15.03 -2.34 23.22
C GLU A 76 -14.63 -0.95 22.71
N ALA A 77 -14.51 0.04 23.61
CA ALA A 77 -14.19 1.42 23.24
C ALA A 77 -12.85 1.54 22.47
N ALA A 78 -11.90 0.65 22.75
CA ALA A 78 -10.62 0.58 22.05
C ALA A 78 -10.77 0.29 20.54
N ALA A 79 -11.81 -0.43 20.13
CA ALA A 79 -12.05 -0.77 18.73
C ALA A 79 -12.29 0.47 17.86
N TYR A 80 -12.93 1.52 18.39
CA TYR A 80 -13.17 2.77 17.66
C TYR A 80 -11.88 3.52 17.33
N VAL A 81 -10.86 3.43 18.20
CA VAL A 81 -9.54 4.02 17.94
C VAL A 81 -8.89 3.33 16.74
N PHE A 82 -8.93 2.00 16.69
CA PHE A 82 -8.37 1.24 15.57
C PHE A 82 -9.16 1.44 14.26
N LEU A 83 -10.48 1.58 14.36
CA LEU A 83 -11.31 1.97 13.21
C LEU A 83 -10.99 3.38 12.72
N GLY A 84 -10.70 4.32 13.61
CA GLY A 84 -10.21 5.66 13.26
C GLY A 84 -8.86 5.62 12.55
N ILE A 85 -7.90 4.84 13.06
CA ILE A 85 -6.59 4.62 12.41
C ILE A 85 -6.75 4.00 11.03
N MET A 86 -7.63 3.00 10.91
CA MET A 86 -7.98 2.42 9.62
C MET A 86 -8.55 3.49 8.69
N GLY A 87 -9.51 4.31 9.14
CA GLY A 87 -10.08 5.40 8.36
C GLY A 87 -9.02 6.41 7.87
N LEU A 88 -8.08 6.80 8.73
CA LEU A 88 -6.96 7.67 8.37
C LEU A 88 -6.05 7.04 7.31
N GLY A 89 -5.71 5.76 7.45
CA GLY A 89 -4.95 5.03 6.44
C GLY A 89 -5.69 4.96 5.10
N GLY A 90 -7.01 4.77 5.14
CA GLY A 90 -7.88 4.78 3.96
C GLY A 90 -7.90 6.13 3.25
N LEU A 91 -7.98 7.24 4.00
CA LEU A 91 -7.91 8.59 3.45
C LEU A 91 -6.56 8.87 2.78
N LEU A 92 -5.45 8.48 3.41
CA LEU A 92 -4.11 8.60 2.82
C LEU A 92 -3.98 7.77 1.54
N ALA A 93 -4.50 6.55 1.53
CA ALA A 93 -4.52 5.70 0.35
C ALA A 93 -5.37 6.31 -0.78
N ALA A 94 -6.54 6.87 -0.45
CA ALA A 94 -7.39 7.57 -1.42
C ALA A 94 -6.70 8.80 -2.02
N LEU A 95 -6.02 9.61 -1.20
CA LEU A 95 -5.23 10.75 -1.65
C LEU A 95 -4.07 10.31 -2.56
N GLY A 96 -3.35 9.24 -2.20
CA GLY A 96 -2.32 8.66 -3.05
C GLY A 96 -2.87 8.16 -4.40
N GLY A 97 -4.06 7.55 -4.41
CA GLY A 97 -4.75 7.14 -5.64
C GLY A 97 -5.20 8.34 -6.49
N ALA A 98 -5.73 9.39 -5.88
CA ALA A 98 -6.13 10.61 -6.58
C ALA A 98 -4.94 11.33 -7.22
N LEU A 99 -3.83 11.43 -6.50
CA LEU A 99 -2.57 11.97 -7.03
C LEU A 99 -2.06 11.15 -8.22
N TYR A 100 -2.16 9.82 -8.16
CA TYR A 100 -1.75 8.94 -9.25
C TYR A 100 -2.52 9.23 -10.53
N VAL A 101 -3.86 9.30 -10.43
CA VAL A 101 -4.73 9.59 -11.57
C VAL A 101 -4.42 10.98 -12.11
N GLY A 102 -4.31 12.00 -11.24
CA GLY A 102 -4.01 13.37 -11.64
C GLY A 102 -2.67 13.51 -12.38
N ILE A 103 -1.59 12.94 -11.83
CA ILE A 103 -0.25 13.01 -12.46
C ILE A 103 -0.24 12.25 -13.79
N THR A 104 -0.88 11.09 -13.86
CA THR A 104 -0.93 10.27 -15.07
C THR A 104 -1.69 10.99 -16.18
N VAL A 105 -2.90 11.48 -15.90
CA VAL A 105 -3.72 12.23 -16.86
C VAL A 105 -2.99 13.50 -17.32
N LEU A 106 -2.43 14.28 -16.40
CA LEU A 106 -1.70 15.50 -16.74
C LEU A 106 -0.47 15.19 -17.61
N SER A 107 0.23 14.09 -17.34
CA SER A 107 1.39 13.69 -18.14
C SER A 107 1.01 13.23 -19.55
N VAL A 108 -0.12 12.56 -19.71
CA VAL A 108 -0.63 12.13 -21.03
C VAL A 108 -1.04 13.33 -21.89
N PHE A 109 -1.77 14.31 -21.33
CA PHE A 109 -2.29 15.45 -22.10
C PHE A 109 -1.32 16.62 -22.23
N PHE A 110 -0.52 16.91 -21.20
CA PHE A 110 0.34 18.10 -21.12
C PHE A 110 1.84 17.78 -20.95
N GLY A 111 2.22 16.51 -20.92
CA GLY A 111 3.63 16.12 -20.86
C GLY A 111 4.42 16.66 -22.05
N ARG A 112 5.62 17.19 -21.80
CA ARG A 112 6.54 17.68 -22.84
C ARG A 112 6.88 16.52 -23.77
N ARG A 113 6.74 16.75 -25.09
CA ARG A 113 7.11 15.78 -26.12
C ARG A 113 8.61 15.51 -26.05
N ILE A 114 8.99 14.24 -26.15
CA ILE A 114 10.38 13.82 -26.29
C ILE A 114 10.77 14.00 -27.77
N PRO A 115 11.79 14.81 -28.10
CA PRO A 115 12.23 15.00 -29.49
C PRO A 115 12.71 13.69 -30.14
N ASP A 116 12.43 13.52 -31.43
CA ASP A 116 12.81 12.34 -32.23
C ASP A 116 14.30 12.32 -32.62
N GLN A 117 15.21 12.59 -31.67
CA GLN A 117 16.64 12.38 -31.87
C GLN A 117 17.04 11.00 -31.32
N PRO A 118 17.60 10.10 -32.16
CA PRO A 118 18.10 8.82 -31.70
C PRO A 118 19.17 9.04 -30.62
N GLY A 119 18.97 8.46 -29.42
CA GLY A 119 19.94 8.49 -28.32
C GLY A 119 19.70 9.50 -27.19
N GLN A 120 18.64 10.31 -27.21
CA GLN A 120 18.37 11.28 -26.12
C GLN A 120 17.62 10.72 -24.90
N ILE A 121 17.02 9.54 -25.03
CA ILE A 121 16.59 8.79 -23.86
C ILE A 121 17.86 8.10 -23.37
N GLU A 122 18.49 8.65 -22.32
CA GLU A 122 19.37 7.83 -21.49
C GLU A 122 18.50 6.69 -20.95
N LEU A 123 18.44 5.58 -21.69
CA LEU A 123 18.01 4.33 -21.09
C LEU A 123 18.94 4.16 -19.90
N ALA A 124 18.36 3.99 -18.71
CA ALA A 124 19.12 3.67 -17.51
C ALA A 124 20.14 2.61 -17.92
N ALA A 125 21.43 2.96 -17.83
CA ALA A 125 22.50 2.14 -18.38
C ALA A 125 22.27 0.72 -17.90
N ILE A 126 22.06 -0.22 -18.82
CA ILE A 126 21.96 -1.63 -18.46
C ILE A 126 23.28 -1.90 -17.74
N PRO A 127 23.26 -2.16 -16.42
CA PRO A 127 24.50 -2.36 -15.70
C PRO A 127 25.23 -3.49 -16.41
N ALA A 128 26.44 -3.22 -16.90
CA ALA A 128 27.25 -4.22 -17.58
C ALA A 128 27.23 -5.49 -16.73
N ALA A 129 26.84 -6.60 -17.35
CA ALA A 129 26.72 -7.90 -16.69
C ALA A 129 28.01 -8.18 -15.90
N GLY A 130 27.99 -8.00 -14.58
CA GLY A 130 29.20 -8.12 -13.76
C GLY A 130 29.24 -7.29 -12.48
N LYS A 131 28.51 -6.16 -12.39
CA LYS A 131 28.38 -5.43 -11.11
C LYS A 131 27.05 -5.76 -10.44
N HIS A 132 27.03 -6.83 -9.65
CA HIS A 132 25.93 -7.08 -8.72
C HIS A 132 25.91 -5.93 -7.70
N THR A 133 24.95 -5.02 -7.82
CA THR A 133 24.63 -4.10 -6.74
C THR A 133 24.23 -4.96 -5.53
N PRO A 134 24.88 -4.82 -4.36
CA PRO A 134 24.51 -5.62 -3.20
C PRO A 134 23.06 -5.29 -2.83
N ILE A 135 22.18 -6.27 -2.98
CA ILE A 135 20.74 -6.19 -2.66
C ILE A 135 20.54 -6.25 -1.12
N SER A 136 21.50 -5.70 -0.37
CA SER A 136 21.57 -5.81 1.09
C SER A 136 20.32 -5.22 1.74
N GLY A 137 19.85 -4.06 1.25
CA GLY A 137 18.65 -3.41 1.77
C GLY A 137 17.38 -4.25 1.62
N THR A 138 17.15 -4.86 0.45
CA THR A 138 15.97 -5.73 0.24
C THR A 138 16.07 -7.01 1.05
N LEU A 139 17.25 -7.61 1.15
CA LEU A 139 17.49 -8.80 1.99
C LEU A 139 17.18 -8.51 3.46
N VAL A 140 17.63 -7.37 3.99
CA VAL A 140 17.32 -6.92 5.34
C VAL A 140 15.82 -6.74 5.53
N LEU A 141 15.14 -6.03 4.61
CA LEU A 141 13.68 -5.85 4.66
C LEU A 141 12.92 -7.18 4.63
N VAL A 142 13.38 -8.15 3.82
CA VAL A 142 12.79 -9.50 3.75
C VAL A 142 12.94 -10.21 5.09
N PHE A 143 14.12 -10.18 5.71
CA PHE A 143 14.31 -10.81 7.01
C PHE A 143 13.51 -10.13 8.13
N VAL A 144 13.42 -8.79 8.13
CA VAL A 144 12.58 -8.05 9.08
C VAL A 144 11.11 -8.44 8.91
N PHE A 145 10.62 -8.48 7.66
CA PHE A 145 9.26 -8.89 7.37
C PHE A 145 8.99 -10.35 7.79
N LEU A 146 9.91 -11.26 7.47
CA LEU A 146 9.82 -12.67 7.84
C LEU A 146 9.79 -12.84 9.37
N ALA A 147 10.66 -12.15 10.09
CA ALA A 147 10.69 -12.17 11.54
C ALA A 147 9.37 -11.65 12.14
N ALA A 148 8.86 -10.52 11.64
CA ALA A 148 7.57 -9.98 12.07
C ALA A 148 6.41 -10.95 11.79
N PHE A 149 6.40 -11.59 10.62
CA PHE A 149 5.39 -12.59 10.25
C PHE A 149 5.44 -13.80 11.18
N VAL A 150 6.63 -14.35 11.43
CA VAL A 150 6.83 -15.49 12.33
C VAL A 150 6.35 -15.15 13.74
N ILE A 151 6.76 -14.01 14.30
CA ILE A 151 6.31 -13.55 15.62
C ILE A 151 4.80 -13.42 15.67
N TYR A 152 4.19 -12.75 14.68
CA TYR A 152 2.74 -12.54 14.63
C TYR A 152 1.97 -13.86 14.50
N TYR A 153 2.47 -14.80 13.70
CA TYR A 153 1.89 -16.13 13.53
C TYR A 153 1.91 -16.93 14.84
N PHE A 154 3.07 -16.98 15.51
CA PHE A 154 3.21 -17.72 16.78
C PHE A 154 2.40 -17.08 17.91
N LEU A 155 2.33 -15.75 17.97
CA LEU A 155 1.43 -15.06 18.90
C LEU A 155 -0.01 -15.47 18.62
N ASN A 156 -0.51 -15.30 17.39
CA ASN A 156 -1.88 -15.68 17.06
C ASN A 156 -2.17 -17.16 17.37
N TRP A 157 -1.24 -18.06 17.06
CA TRP A 157 -1.41 -19.48 17.37
C TRP A 157 -1.50 -19.75 18.88
N LYS A 158 -0.65 -19.11 19.68
CA LYS A 158 -0.72 -19.22 21.15
C LYS A 158 -2.00 -18.64 21.72
N TRP A 159 -2.44 -17.49 21.21
CA TRP A 159 -3.71 -16.89 21.60
C TRP A 159 -4.86 -17.84 21.26
N LEU A 160 -4.90 -18.40 20.05
CA LEU A 160 -5.93 -19.35 19.66
C LEU A 160 -5.94 -20.62 20.54
N ALA A 161 -4.75 -21.16 20.85
CA ALA A 161 -4.62 -22.32 21.72
C ALA A 161 -5.07 -22.04 23.17
N ALA A 162 -4.89 -20.82 23.67
CA ALA A 162 -5.31 -20.43 25.01
C ALA A 162 -6.84 -20.28 25.14
N ILE A 163 -7.51 -19.81 24.08
CA ILE A 163 -8.98 -19.60 24.08
C ILE A 163 -9.72 -20.92 23.75
N TRP A 164 -9.05 -21.89 23.11
CA TRP A 164 -9.61 -23.20 22.75
C TRP A 164 -9.62 -24.22 23.91
N TYR A 165 -9.50 -23.79 25.17
CA TYR A 165 -9.88 -24.69 26.27
C TYR A 165 -11.40 -24.82 26.31
N VAL A 166 -11.89 -25.87 25.64
CA VAL A 166 -13.27 -26.34 25.73
C VAL A 166 -13.50 -26.78 27.18
N GLN A 167 -14.30 -26.02 27.93
CA GLN A 167 -15.11 -26.56 29.02
C GLN A 167 -16.42 -27.08 28.45
#